data_AF-A0A354H0Y1-F1
#
_entry.id   AF-A0A354H0Y1-F1
#
_cell.length_a   1.000
_cell.length_b   1.000
_cell.length_c   1.000
_cell.angle_alpha   90.00
_cell.angle_beta   90.00
_cell.angle_gamma   90.00
#
_symmetry.space_group_name_H-M   'P 1'
#
loop_
_entity.id
_entity.type
_entity.pdbx_description
1 polymer ?
#
loop_
_entity_poly.entity_id
_entity_poly.type
_entity_poly.pdbx_seq_one_letter_code
_entity_poly.pdbx_strand_id
1 'polypeptide(L)'
;MPVAHFYQSSEQTCGPACLRMLFAALGAAHVEAAVAQKCGLTALGCTVQDLVLGAQAFGFNAGLLPVRSEPDAIAALSNQAPFVAMIDLASMWNTLPMFQWHFVVPLRVFQGAVVFHDPADGPDCRAPSRRLPFRLGHSRIPRSERMDPMSRVRDYLLDNVGHMTYPGNASFDPPTQRWYVPVFCRSVRGSVVVGDVELDQAGHIVFAPSKEDMLALLEPTTAIK
;
A
#
# COMPACT_ATOMS: atom_id res chain seq x y z
N MET A 1 -11.80 15.16 -17.36
CA MET A 1 -13.12 14.85 -16.78
C MET A 1 -13.12 15.34 -15.34
N PRO A 2 -14.12 16.13 -14.89
CA PRO A 2 -14.22 16.50 -13.49
C PRO A 2 -14.54 15.26 -12.64
N VAL A 3 -13.84 15.10 -11.53
CA VAL A 3 -14.11 14.02 -10.56
C VAL A 3 -14.69 14.68 -9.32
N ALA A 4 -15.89 14.26 -8.90
CA ALA A 4 -16.47 14.76 -7.66
C ALA A 4 -15.73 14.15 -6.46
N HIS A 5 -15.51 14.95 -5.41
CA HIS A 5 -14.94 14.46 -4.16
C HIS A 5 -16.02 13.90 -3.24
N PHE A 6 -15.67 12.85 -2.51
CA PHE A 6 -16.50 12.25 -1.48
C PHE A 6 -15.65 11.85 -0.27
N TYR A 7 -16.07 12.25 0.91
CA TYR A 7 -15.46 11.79 2.16
C TYR A 7 -15.78 10.31 2.43
N GLN A 8 -14.81 9.59 2.99
CA GLN A 8 -15.01 8.25 3.53
C GLN A 8 -15.84 8.28 4.82
N SER A 9 -16.67 7.27 5.01
CA SER A 9 -17.47 7.08 6.22
C SER A 9 -16.70 6.46 7.39
N SER A 10 -15.61 5.72 7.13
CA SER A 10 -14.72 5.19 8.16
C SER A 10 -13.26 5.09 7.67
N GLU A 11 -12.33 4.81 8.58
CA GLU A 11 -10.90 4.62 8.27
C GLU A 11 -10.64 3.44 7.32
N GLN A 12 -11.57 2.48 7.24
CA GLN A 12 -11.42 1.28 6.39
C GLN A 12 -11.99 1.49 4.99
N THR A 13 -12.79 2.54 4.75
CA THR A 13 -13.54 2.73 3.50
C THR A 13 -12.85 3.64 2.48
N CYS A 14 -11.57 3.97 2.65
CA CYS A 14 -10.81 4.82 1.72
C CYS A 14 -10.87 4.33 0.26
N GLY A 15 -10.69 3.01 0.04
CA GLY A 15 -10.79 2.40 -1.28
C GLY A 15 -12.20 2.50 -1.92
N PRO A 16 -13.26 2.02 -1.24
CA PRO A 16 -14.64 2.19 -1.68
C PRO A 16 -15.06 3.65 -1.96
N ALA A 17 -14.62 4.59 -1.11
CA ALA A 17 -14.87 6.01 -1.32
C ALA A 17 -14.21 6.52 -2.62
N CYS A 18 -12.96 6.11 -2.90
CA CYS A 18 -12.29 6.41 -4.17
C CYS A 18 -13.04 5.84 -5.38
N LEU A 19 -13.51 4.58 -5.31
CA LEU A 19 -14.33 4.01 -6.39
C LEU A 19 -15.63 4.78 -6.60
N ARG A 20 -16.28 5.26 -5.53
CA ARG A 20 -17.48 6.11 -5.63
C ARG A 20 -17.19 7.39 -6.41
N MET A 21 -16.04 8.03 -6.19
CA MET A 21 -15.62 9.22 -6.96
C MET A 21 -15.45 8.88 -8.45
N LEU A 22 -14.81 7.76 -8.77
CA LEU A 22 -14.64 7.28 -10.14
C LEU A 22 -15.98 6.98 -10.82
N PHE A 23 -16.87 6.25 -10.15
CA PHE A 23 -18.21 5.94 -10.69
C PHE A 23 -18.99 7.21 -10.99
N ALA A 24 -18.97 8.18 -10.07
CA ALA A 24 -19.65 9.47 -10.28
C ALA A 24 -19.08 10.22 -11.49
N ALA A 25 -17.75 10.21 -11.68
CA ALA A 25 -17.11 10.81 -12.85
C ALA A 25 -17.54 10.13 -14.15
N LEU A 26 -17.83 8.82 -14.11
CA LEU A 26 -18.35 8.03 -15.22
C LEU A 26 -19.89 8.08 -15.36
N GLY A 27 -20.58 8.92 -14.60
CA GLY A 27 -22.03 9.12 -14.68
C GLY A 27 -22.86 8.09 -13.90
N ALA A 28 -22.26 7.31 -13.01
CA ALA A 28 -22.94 6.33 -12.16
C ALA A 28 -22.90 6.75 -10.68
N ALA A 29 -24.08 6.84 -10.06
CA ALA A 29 -24.21 7.16 -8.64
C ALA A 29 -24.40 5.88 -7.82
N HIS A 30 -23.52 5.66 -6.84
CA HIS A 30 -23.62 4.55 -5.89
C HIS A 30 -23.40 5.05 -4.47
N VAL A 31 -24.07 4.45 -3.49
CA VAL A 31 -23.82 4.71 -2.07
C VAL A 31 -22.57 3.95 -1.61
N GLU A 32 -21.77 4.56 -0.73
CA GLU A 32 -20.48 3.99 -0.30
C GLU A 32 -20.62 2.61 0.35
N ALA A 33 -21.66 2.39 1.17
CA ALA A 33 -21.92 1.10 1.81
C ALA A 33 -22.11 -0.03 0.78
N ALA A 34 -22.79 0.25 -0.34
CA ALA A 34 -22.96 -0.73 -1.42
C ALA A 34 -21.64 -0.99 -2.15
N VAL A 35 -20.84 0.05 -2.38
CA VAL A 35 -19.51 -0.10 -2.99
C VAL A 35 -18.59 -0.93 -2.10
N ALA A 36 -18.55 -0.62 -0.80
CA ALA A 36 -17.79 -1.34 0.21
C ALA A 36 -18.17 -2.82 0.28
N GLN A 37 -19.48 -3.12 0.28
CA GLN A 37 -19.96 -4.50 0.26
C GLN A 37 -19.47 -5.27 -0.98
N LYS A 38 -19.53 -4.66 -2.17
CA LYS A 38 -19.06 -5.29 -3.41
C LYS A 38 -17.55 -5.45 -3.46
N CYS A 39 -16.80 -4.57 -2.81
CA CYS A 39 -15.35 -4.72 -2.63
C CYS A 39 -15.00 -5.76 -1.55
N GLY A 40 -15.95 -6.40 -0.87
CA GLY A 40 -15.62 -7.34 0.21
C GLY A 40 -14.89 -6.67 1.38
N LEU A 41 -15.23 -5.42 1.69
CA LEU A 41 -14.59 -4.65 2.76
C LEU A 41 -14.51 -5.46 4.07
N THR A 42 -13.31 -5.50 4.66
CA THR A 42 -13.05 -6.13 5.95
C THR A 42 -12.70 -5.09 7.02
N ALA A 43 -12.51 -5.53 8.27
CA ALA A 43 -11.98 -4.69 9.34
C ALA A 43 -10.57 -4.12 9.04
N LEU A 44 -9.84 -4.71 8.09
CA LEU A 44 -8.52 -4.26 7.65
C LEU A 44 -8.58 -3.34 6.42
N GLY A 45 -9.76 -3.05 5.90
CA GLY A 45 -9.94 -2.34 4.63
C GLY A 45 -10.07 -3.29 3.44
N CYS A 46 -9.78 -2.76 2.26
CA CYS A 46 -9.77 -3.48 0.98
C CYS A 46 -8.35 -3.57 0.42
N THR A 47 -8.04 -4.66 -0.27
CA THR A 47 -6.86 -4.75 -1.13
C THR A 47 -7.10 -4.06 -2.49
N VAL A 48 -6.06 -3.89 -3.31
CA VAL A 48 -6.23 -3.39 -4.68
C VAL A 48 -7.09 -4.35 -5.52
N GLN A 49 -6.93 -5.66 -5.33
CA GLN A 49 -7.69 -6.67 -6.06
C GLN A 49 -9.18 -6.65 -5.70
N ASP A 50 -9.49 -6.40 -4.43
CA ASP A 50 -10.85 -6.21 -3.92
C ASP A 50 -11.55 -5.03 -4.61
N LEU A 51 -10.85 -3.92 -4.83
CA LEU A 51 -11.39 -2.77 -5.57
C LEU A 51 -11.67 -3.11 -7.04
N VAL A 52 -10.78 -3.89 -7.68
CA VAL A 52 -11.00 -4.36 -9.07
C VAL A 52 -12.25 -5.23 -9.14
N LEU A 53 -12.37 -6.24 -8.26
CA LEU A 53 -13.53 -7.13 -8.21
C LEU A 53 -14.82 -6.35 -7.89
N GLY A 54 -14.75 -5.40 -6.96
CA GLY A 54 -15.87 -4.53 -6.60
C GLY A 54 -16.36 -3.70 -7.79
N ALA A 55 -15.46 -3.08 -8.55
CA ALA A 55 -15.81 -2.32 -9.75
C ALA A 55 -16.38 -3.20 -10.86
N GLN A 56 -15.80 -4.38 -11.09
CA GLN A 56 -16.34 -5.36 -12.04
C GLN A 56 -17.75 -5.84 -11.66
N ALA A 57 -18.03 -5.98 -10.35
CA ALA A 57 -19.37 -6.35 -9.87
C ALA A 57 -20.45 -5.27 -10.13
N PHE A 58 -20.06 -4.03 -10.46
CA PHE A 58 -20.95 -2.97 -10.94
C PHE A 58 -20.99 -2.86 -12.47
N GLY A 59 -20.31 -3.75 -13.20
CA GLY A 59 -20.30 -3.77 -14.67
C GLY A 59 -19.24 -2.89 -15.32
N PHE A 60 -18.28 -2.35 -14.55
CA PHE A 60 -17.16 -1.59 -15.11
C PHE A 60 -16.04 -2.51 -15.59
N ASN A 61 -15.38 -2.12 -16.68
CA ASN A 61 -14.14 -2.75 -17.13
C ASN A 61 -12.96 -2.23 -16.29
N ALA A 62 -12.72 -2.87 -15.14
CA ALA A 62 -11.63 -2.53 -14.24
C ALA A 62 -10.51 -3.58 -14.29
N GLY A 63 -9.27 -3.12 -14.13
CA GLY A 63 -8.08 -3.96 -14.06
C GLY A 63 -6.93 -3.24 -13.37
N LEU A 64 -5.87 -3.99 -13.05
CA LEU A 64 -4.66 -3.41 -12.47
C LEU A 64 -3.89 -2.64 -13.54
N LEU A 65 -3.60 -1.37 -13.25
CA LEU A 65 -2.75 -0.54 -14.09
C LEU A 65 -1.31 -0.59 -13.55
N PRO A 66 -0.35 -1.18 -14.27
CA PRO A 66 1.03 -1.25 -13.81
C PRO A 66 1.72 0.11 -13.96
N VAL A 67 1.54 1.01 -13.00
CA VAL A 67 2.26 2.28 -12.93
C VAL A 67 3.62 2.02 -12.27
N ARG A 68 4.69 1.99 -13.06
CA ARG A 68 6.06 1.69 -12.59
C ARG A 68 6.96 2.92 -12.53
N SER A 69 6.51 4.05 -13.04
CA SER A 69 7.32 5.26 -13.15
C SER A 69 6.45 6.53 -13.21
N GLU A 70 7.07 7.69 -13.01
CA GLU A 70 6.40 8.98 -13.20
C GLU A 70 5.86 9.15 -14.64
N PRO A 71 6.61 8.82 -15.72
CA PRO A 71 6.06 8.79 -17.06
C PRO A 71 4.81 7.91 -17.22
N ASP A 72 4.77 6.72 -16.60
CA ASP A 72 3.59 5.85 -16.66
C ASP A 72 2.40 6.49 -15.94
N ALA A 73 2.63 7.15 -14.80
CA ALA A 73 1.60 7.87 -14.06
C ALA A 73 1.06 9.06 -14.85
N ILE A 74 1.94 9.81 -15.50
CA ILE A 74 1.58 10.93 -16.38
C ILE A 74 0.78 10.41 -17.58
N ALA A 75 1.21 9.31 -18.20
CA ALA A 75 0.51 8.69 -19.32
C ALA A 75 -0.89 8.21 -18.89
N ALA A 76 -1.00 7.57 -17.72
CA ALA A 76 -2.27 7.15 -17.13
C ALA A 76 -3.23 8.33 -16.93
N LEU A 77 -2.74 9.42 -16.32
CA LEU A 77 -3.51 10.65 -16.10
C LEU A 77 -3.90 11.35 -17.42
N SER A 78 -3.05 11.26 -18.45
CA SER A 78 -3.29 11.89 -19.75
C SER A 78 -4.34 11.16 -20.59
N ASN A 79 -4.50 9.84 -20.39
CA ASN A 79 -5.48 9.02 -21.11
C ASN A 79 -6.93 9.25 -20.69
N GLN A 80 -7.20 10.23 -19.82
CA GLN A 80 -8.54 10.60 -19.31
C GLN A 80 -9.30 9.46 -18.61
N ALA A 81 -8.64 8.34 -18.32
CA ALA A 81 -9.20 7.26 -17.52
C ALA A 81 -8.89 7.54 -16.04
N PRO A 82 -9.91 7.84 -15.21
CA PRO A 82 -9.68 8.04 -13.78
C PRO A 82 -9.28 6.70 -13.15
N PHE A 83 -8.31 6.71 -12.25
CA PHE A 83 -7.84 5.51 -11.57
C PHE A 83 -7.71 5.78 -10.06
N VAL A 84 -7.74 4.71 -9.28
CA VAL A 84 -7.44 4.75 -7.84
C VAL A 84 -5.96 4.42 -7.68
N ALA A 85 -5.24 5.21 -6.88
CA ALA A 85 -3.87 4.93 -6.52
C ALA A 85 -3.78 4.51 -5.04
N MET A 86 -2.99 3.48 -4.77
CA MET A 86 -2.59 3.12 -3.41
C MET A 86 -1.30 3.84 -3.09
N ILE A 87 -1.28 4.58 -1.97
CA ILE A 87 -0.13 5.34 -1.50
C ILE A 87 0.26 4.87 -0.10
N ASP A 88 1.52 5.07 0.27
CA ASP A 88 2.01 4.90 1.64
C ASP A 88 2.12 6.27 2.31
N LEU A 89 1.19 6.61 3.21
CA LEU A 89 1.16 7.91 3.89
C LEU A 89 2.46 8.20 4.66
N ALA A 90 3.12 7.17 5.20
CA ALA A 90 4.39 7.33 5.92
C ALA A 90 5.49 7.91 5.02
N SER A 91 5.50 7.52 3.74
CA SER A 91 6.48 8.03 2.77
C SER A 91 6.27 9.51 2.41
N MET A 92 5.04 10.02 2.53
CA MET A 92 4.75 11.43 2.24
C MET A 92 5.24 12.35 3.35
N TRP A 93 5.11 11.91 4.60
CA TRP A 93 5.33 12.74 5.78
C TRP A 93 6.65 12.46 6.52
N ASN A 94 7.46 11.49 6.07
CA ASN A 94 8.66 11.03 6.78
C ASN A 94 8.37 10.64 8.24
N THR A 95 7.16 10.15 8.52
CA THR A 95 6.71 9.79 9.87
C THR A 95 6.76 8.28 10.07
N LEU A 96 7.16 7.87 11.27
CA LEU A 96 6.95 6.51 11.79
C LEU A 96 5.59 6.48 12.54
N PRO A 97 4.87 5.34 12.56
CA PRO A 97 5.23 4.05 11.98
C PRO A 97 5.04 3.98 10.46
N MET A 98 5.90 3.20 9.80
CA MET A 98 5.81 2.91 8.36
C MET A 98 4.55 2.11 8.04
N PHE A 99 4.06 2.18 6.80
CA PHE A 99 2.93 1.42 6.25
C PHE A 99 1.57 1.91 6.72
N GLN A 100 1.21 3.13 6.37
CA GLN A 100 -0.18 3.57 6.39
C GLN A 100 -0.68 3.60 4.95
N TRP A 101 -1.02 2.42 4.44
CA TRP A 101 -1.61 2.27 3.11
C TRP A 101 -2.94 3.01 3.04
N HIS A 102 -3.07 3.85 2.02
CA HIS A 102 -4.25 4.66 1.80
C HIS A 102 -4.59 4.71 0.31
N PHE A 103 -5.85 4.90 -0.01
CA PHE A 103 -6.29 5.04 -1.40
C PHE A 103 -6.68 6.49 -1.68
N VAL A 104 -6.26 6.98 -2.84
CA VAL A 104 -6.55 8.32 -3.34
C VAL A 104 -6.95 8.28 -4.81
N VAL A 105 -7.53 9.37 -5.32
CA VAL A 105 -7.84 9.54 -6.74
C VAL A 105 -6.95 10.61 -7.36
N PRO A 106 -5.89 10.25 -8.08
CA PRO A 106 -5.06 11.21 -8.79
C PRO A 106 -5.85 11.94 -9.89
N LEU A 107 -5.67 13.26 -9.97
CA LEU A 107 -6.37 14.12 -10.92
C LEU A 107 -5.46 14.61 -12.04
N ARG A 108 -4.25 15.07 -11.69
CA ARG A 108 -3.27 15.60 -12.66
C ARG A 108 -1.88 15.73 -12.04
N VAL A 109 -0.87 15.78 -12.89
CA VAL A 109 0.46 16.30 -12.55
C VAL A 109 0.56 17.76 -13.00
N PHE A 110 0.95 18.65 -12.09
CA PHE A 110 1.10 20.07 -12.38
C PHE A 110 2.31 20.63 -11.62
N GLN A 111 3.24 21.27 -12.33
CA GLN A 111 4.44 21.91 -11.75
C GLN A 111 5.25 20.98 -10.82
N GLY A 112 5.41 19.71 -11.22
CA GLY A 112 6.15 18.73 -10.41
C GLY A 112 5.43 18.31 -9.12
N ALA A 113 4.12 18.58 -9.00
CA ALA A 113 3.27 18.05 -7.94
C ALA A 113 2.14 17.21 -8.55
N VAL A 114 1.68 16.20 -7.83
CA VAL A 114 0.46 15.48 -8.14
C VAL A 114 -0.67 16.11 -7.35
N VAL A 115 -1.75 16.46 -8.04
CA VAL A 115 -3.02 16.87 -7.45
C VAL A 115 -3.91 15.64 -7.39
N PHE A 116 -4.50 15.38 -6.22
CA PHE A 116 -5.35 14.22 -6.00
C PHE A 116 -6.52 14.54 -5.06
N HIS A 117 -7.52 13.69 -5.06
CA HIS A 117 -8.58 13.67 -4.06
C HIS A 117 -8.24 12.63 -3.00
N ASP A 118 -8.26 13.05 -1.75
CA ASP A 118 -8.07 12.18 -0.59
C ASP A 118 -9.44 12.00 0.10
N PRO A 119 -9.97 10.78 0.21
CA PRO A 119 -11.26 10.56 0.86
C PRO A 119 -11.26 10.88 2.37
N ALA A 120 -10.10 10.97 3.02
CA ALA A 120 -9.96 11.38 4.42
C ALA A 120 -9.75 12.90 4.55
N ASP A 121 -8.87 13.48 3.74
CA ASP A 121 -8.42 14.87 3.94
C ASP A 121 -9.20 15.91 3.11
N GLY A 122 -9.76 15.53 1.96
CA GLY A 122 -10.54 16.44 1.11
C GLY A 122 -10.11 16.48 -0.38
N PRO A 123 -10.69 17.40 -1.16
CA PRO A 123 -10.36 17.58 -2.56
C PRO A 123 -9.02 18.31 -2.77
N ASP A 124 -8.48 18.17 -3.98
CA ASP A 124 -7.31 18.90 -4.49
C ASP A 124 -6.05 18.93 -3.60
N CYS A 125 -5.82 17.87 -2.83
CA CYS A 125 -4.59 17.63 -2.10
C CYS A 125 -3.38 17.64 -3.03
N ARG A 126 -2.23 18.09 -2.52
CA ARG A 126 -0.99 18.20 -3.31
C ARG A 126 0.14 17.44 -2.64
N ALA A 127 0.79 16.58 -3.40
CA ALA A 127 2.04 15.95 -3.01
C ALA A 127 3.14 16.25 -4.05
N PRO A 128 4.38 16.52 -3.62
CA PRO A 128 5.48 16.64 -4.57
C PRO A 128 5.70 15.32 -5.31
N SER A 129 5.83 15.37 -6.64
CA SER A 129 6.06 14.19 -7.50
C SER A 129 7.24 13.34 -7.03
N ARG A 130 8.30 14.01 -6.56
CA ARG A 130 9.52 13.37 -6.04
C ARG A 130 9.33 12.58 -4.74
N ARG A 131 8.21 12.74 -4.03
CA ARG A 131 7.92 12.07 -2.76
C ARG A 131 6.83 11.01 -2.83
N LEU A 132 6.19 10.84 -3.98
CA LEU A 132 5.28 9.71 -4.13
C LEU A 132 6.11 8.45 -4.35
N PRO A 133 5.86 7.37 -3.60
CA PRO A 133 6.62 6.13 -3.67
C PRO A 133 6.28 5.31 -4.93
N PHE A 134 6.00 5.97 -6.07
CA PHE A 134 6.04 5.31 -7.36
C PHE A 134 7.49 4.94 -7.63
N ARG A 135 7.84 3.65 -7.49
CA ARG A 135 9.21 3.14 -7.58
C ARG A 135 9.88 3.58 -8.90
N LEU A 136 10.65 4.66 -8.86
CA LEU A 136 11.55 5.09 -9.93
C LEU A 136 12.57 3.98 -10.25
N GLY A 137 12.37 3.29 -11.36
CA GLY A 137 13.38 2.41 -11.95
C GLY A 137 14.52 3.22 -12.57
N HIS A 138 15.58 3.46 -11.80
CA HIS A 138 16.89 3.81 -12.36
C HIS A 138 17.64 2.55 -12.76
N SER A 139 18.23 2.59 -13.95
CA SER A 139 19.04 1.51 -14.53
C SER A 139 20.33 1.29 -13.73
N ARG A 140 20.50 0.02 -13.32
CA ARG A 140 21.72 -0.74 -12.97
C ARG A 140 22.94 0.00 -12.42
N ILE A 141 22.97 0.09 -11.10
CA ILE A 141 24.16 -0.24 -10.29
C ILE A 141 23.72 -1.43 -9.41
N PRO A 142 24.54 -2.45 -9.12
CA PRO A 142 24.16 -3.52 -8.20
C PRO A 142 23.73 -2.91 -6.85
N ARG A 143 22.43 -2.95 -6.55
CA ARG A 143 21.79 -2.27 -5.40
C ARG A 143 22.21 -2.84 -4.03
N SER A 144 23.04 -3.87 -3.99
CA SER A 144 23.35 -4.62 -2.76
C SER A 144 24.30 -3.91 -1.79
N GLU A 145 24.98 -2.82 -2.16
CA GLU A 145 25.99 -2.21 -1.27
C GLU A 145 25.53 -0.94 -0.52
N ARG A 146 24.35 -0.38 -0.80
CA ARG A 146 23.90 0.89 -0.20
C ARG A 146 22.46 0.94 0.28
N MET A 147 21.77 -0.18 0.33
CA MET A 147 20.42 -0.20 0.91
C MET A 147 20.51 -0.26 2.43
N ASP A 148 19.75 0.60 3.11
CA ASP A 148 19.56 0.46 4.54
C ASP A 148 18.89 -0.91 4.85
N PRO A 149 19.18 -1.52 6.02
CA PRO A 149 18.64 -2.84 6.37
C PRO A 149 17.11 -2.92 6.23
N MET A 150 16.39 -1.86 6.58
CA MET A 150 14.93 -1.81 6.55
C MET A 150 14.35 -1.91 5.15
N SER A 151 14.93 -1.18 4.19
CA SER A 151 14.53 -1.25 2.79
C SER A 151 14.73 -2.65 2.22
N ARG A 152 15.80 -3.35 2.62
CA ARG A 152 16.07 -4.71 2.13
C ARG A 152 15.08 -5.74 2.68
N VAL A 153 14.81 -5.70 3.99
CA VAL A 153 13.81 -6.58 4.60
C VAL A 153 12.42 -6.32 4.00
N ARG A 154 12.08 -5.05 3.75
CA ARG A 154 10.82 -4.68 3.10
C ARG A 154 10.67 -5.32 1.72
N ASP A 155 11.68 -5.18 0.87
CA ASP A 155 11.65 -5.75 -0.48
C ASP A 155 11.52 -7.28 -0.42
N TYR A 156 12.26 -7.93 0.48
CA TYR A 156 12.13 -9.37 0.71
C TYR A 156 10.70 -9.77 1.12
N LEU A 157 10.09 -9.08 2.10
CA LEU A 157 8.75 -9.41 2.59
C LEU A 157 7.70 -9.22 1.51
N LEU A 158 7.80 -8.15 0.72
CA LEU A 158 6.88 -7.90 -0.40
C LEU A 158 6.99 -8.98 -1.47
N ASP A 159 8.22 -9.38 -1.84
CA ASP A 159 8.46 -10.32 -2.93
C ASP A 159 8.18 -11.79 -2.52
N ASN A 160 8.37 -12.15 -1.25
CA ASN A 160 8.33 -13.56 -0.80
C ASN A 160 7.14 -13.91 0.10
N VAL A 161 6.59 -12.95 0.85
CA VAL A 161 5.54 -13.22 1.84
C VAL A 161 4.21 -12.62 1.40
N GLY A 162 4.25 -11.33 1.05
CA GLY A 162 3.11 -10.57 0.53
C GLY A 162 2.82 -9.29 1.32
N HIS A 163 1.73 -8.64 0.93
CA HIS A 163 1.36 -7.30 1.39
C HIS A 163 0.83 -7.23 2.83
N MET A 164 0.61 -8.38 3.48
CA MET A 164 0.14 -8.42 4.88
C MET A 164 1.27 -8.24 5.89
N THR A 165 2.52 -8.43 5.49
CA THR A 165 3.69 -8.30 6.37
C THR A 165 4.43 -6.99 6.18
N TYR A 166 5.07 -6.52 7.24
CA TYR A 166 5.89 -5.33 7.20
C TYR A 166 7.00 -5.36 8.27
N PRO A 167 8.18 -4.76 8.00
CA PRO A 167 9.27 -4.72 8.95
C PRO A 167 9.07 -3.63 10.02
N GLY A 168 9.45 -3.94 11.25
CA GLY A 168 9.56 -3.04 12.40
C GLY A 168 10.94 -2.45 12.58
N ASN A 169 11.16 -1.66 13.62
CA ASN A 169 12.45 -0.99 13.81
C ASN A 169 13.61 -1.98 13.96
N ALA A 170 14.65 -1.81 13.15
CA ALA A 170 15.87 -2.61 13.24
C ALA A 170 16.60 -2.35 14.56
N SER A 171 17.10 -3.42 15.19
CA SER A 171 18.03 -3.36 16.31
C SER A 171 19.35 -4.03 15.92
N PHE A 172 20.48 -3.48 16.37
CA PHE A 172 21.79 -4.09 16.15
C PHE A 172 22.23 -4.80 17.42
N ASP A 173 22.69 -6.04 17.29
CA ASP A 173 23.24 -6.85 18.37
C ASP A 173 24.77 -6.92 18.26
N PRO A 174 25.52 -6.18 19.10
CA PRO A 174 26.97 -6.13 19.01
C PRO A 174 27.69 -7.49 19.20
N PRO A 175 27.26 -8.38 20.12
CA PRO A 175 27.84 -9.72 20.26
C PRO A 175 27.84 -10.55 18.98
N THR A 176 26.72 -10.58 18.25
CA THR A 176 26.59 -11.37 17.03
C THR A 176 26.98 -10.61 15.76
N GLN A 177 27.16 -9.28 15.86
CA GLN A 177 27.34 -8.37 14.72
C GLN A 177 26.20 -8.51 13.69
N ARG A 178 24.97 -8.74 14.17
CA ARG A 178 23.77 -8.89 13.34
C ARG A 178 22.76 -7.79 13.60
N TRP A 179 22.00 -7.47 12.56
CA TRP A 179 20.79 -6.67 12.65
C TRP A 179 19.59 -7.60 12.78
N TYR A 180 18.66 -7.26 13.66
CA TYR A 180 17.38 -7.95 13.84
C TYR A 180 16.26 -7.00 13.46
N VAL A 181 15.36 -7.47 12.60
CA VAL A 181 14.23 -6.68 12.10
C VAL A 181 12.95 -7.45 12.37
N PRO A 182 12.13 -7.05 13.37
CA PRO A 182 10.89 -7.75 13.66
C PRO A 182 9.94 -7.63 12.47
N VAL A 183 9.34 -8.75 12.09
CA VAL A 183 8.32 -8.83 11.06
C VAL A 183 6.97 -8.78 11.74
N PHE A 184 6.18 -7.79 11.38
CA PHE A 184 4.79 -7.70 11.78
C PHE A 184 3.90 -8.23 10.67
N CYS A 185 2.83 -8.93 11.02
CA CYS A 185 1.76 -9.26 10.11
C CYS A 185 0.45 -8.62 10.58
N ARG A 186 -0.32 -8.07 9.63
CA ARG A 186 -1.63 -7.51 9.91
C ARG A 186 -2.66 -8.62 10.07
N SER A 187 -3.43 -8.55 11.15
CA SER A 187 -4.58 -9.41 11.43
C SER A 187 -5.80 -8.56 11.74
N VAL A 188 -7.00 -9.16 11.74
CA VAL A 188 -8.25 -8.49 12.12
C VAL A 188 -8.24 -7.91 13.54
N ARG A 189 -7.29 -8.35 14.39
CA ARG A 189 -7.10 -7.86 15.77
C ARG A 189 -5.99 -6.82 15.91
N GLY A 190 -5.40 -6.38 14.80
CA GLY A 190 -4.23 -5.50 14.77
C GLY A 190 -2.97 -6.23 14.30
N SER A 191 -1.81 -5.65 14.57
CA SER A 191 -0.53 -6.18 14.11
C SER A 191 0.11 -7.12 15.13
N VAL A 192 0.58 -8.28 14.66
CA VAL A 192 1.21 -9.31 15.48
C VAL A 192 2.65 -9.50 14.98
N VAL A 193 3.61 -9.65 15.90
CA VAL A 193 4.99 -10.02 15.54
C VAL A 193 5.00 -11.49 15.14
N VAL A 194 5.47 -11.80 13.92
CA VAL A 194 5.47 -13.15 13.33
C VAL A 194 6.89 -13.70 13.12
N GLY A 195 7.90 -13.04 13.68
CA GLY A 195 9.30 -13.47 13.62
C GLY A 195 10.24 -12.29 13.41
N ASP A 196 11.52 -12.57 13.23
CA ASP A 196 12.56 -11.59 12.95
C ASP A 196 13.30 -11.95 11.67
N VAL A 197 13.62 -10.96 10.83
CA VAL A 197 14.63 -11.11 9.77
C VAL A 197 15.97 -10.70 10.34
N GLU A 198 16.96 -11.56 10.17
CA GLU A 198 18.33 -11.29 10.57
C GLU A 198 19.15 -10.84 9.36
N LEU A 199 19.96 -9.80 9.54
CA LEU A 199 20.94 -9.38 8.55
C LEU A 199 22.35 -9.38 9.13
N ASP A 200 23.35 -9.66 8.29
CA ASP A 200 24.76 -9.47 8.64
C ASP A 200 25.12 -7.98 8.74
N GLN A 201 26.37 -7.67 9.13
CA GLN A 201 26.87 -6.30 9.25
C GLN A 201 26.82 -5.50 7.93
N ALA A 202 26.89 -6.18 6.78
CA ALA A 202 26.74 -5.58 5.45
C ALA A 202 25.27 -5.47 5.01
N GLY A 203 24.33 -5.88 5.86
CA GLY A 203 22.90 -5.86 5.63
C GLY A 203 22.42 -6.98 4.72
N HIS A 204 23.14 -8.07 4.46
CA HIS A 204 22.61 -9.23 3.75
C HIS A 204 21.72 -10.06 4.65
N ILE A 205 20.58 -10.53 4.13
CA ILE A 205 19.67 -11.40 4.87
C ILE A 205 20.41 -12.73 5.15
N VAL A 206 20.63 -13.04 6.42
CA VAL A 206 21.23 -14.31 6.86
C VAL A 206 20.17 -15.31 7.30
N PHE A 207 19.04 -14.80 7.79
CA PHE A 207 17.87 -15.60 8.14
C PHE A 207 16.60 -14.78 7.90
N ALA A 208 15.57 -15.45 7.41
CA ALA A 208 14.22 -14.90 7.37
C ALA A 208 13.22 -16.05 7.60
N PRO A 209 12.14 -15.83 8.38
CA PRO A 209 11.12 -16.83 8.55
C PRO A 209 10.46 -17.14 7.19
N SER A 210 10.00 -18.38 7.02
CA SER A 210 9.20 -18.73 5.84
C SER A 210 7.80 -18.11 5.93
N LYS A 211 7.12 -18.01 4.79
CA LYS A 211 5.72 -17.57 4.77
C LYS A 211 4.85 -18.50 5.61
N GLU A 212 5.11 -19.80 5.54
CA GLU A 212 4.40 -20.84 6.28
C GLU A 212 4.61 -20.67 7.79
N ASP A 213 5.84 -20.41 8.25
CA ASP A 213 6.15 -20.15 9.66
C ASP A 213 5.38 -18.92 10.18
N MET A 214 5.37 -17.84 9.39
CA MET A 214 4.67 -16.62 9.75
C MET A 214 3.16 -16.81 9.81
N LEU A 215 2.58 -17.57 8.87
CA LEU A 215 1.14 -17.85 8.85
C LEU A 215 0.73 -18.78 9.98
N ALA A 216 1.56 -19.76 10.35
CA ALA A 216 1.30 -20.66 11.47
C ALA A 216 1.15 -19.92 12.81
N LEU A 217 1.83 -18.78 12.98
CA LEU A 217 1.69 -17.92 14.16
C LEU A 217 0.41 -17.08 14.17
N LEU A 218 -0.25 -16.91 13.02
CA LEU A 218 -1.49 -16.14 12.89
C LEU A 218 -2.74 -17.00 13.07
N GLU A 219 -2.62 -18.33 12.93
CA GLU A 219 -3.74 -19.21 13.18
C GLU A 219 -4.11 -19.11 14.66
N PRO A 220 -5.37 -18.75 14.99
CA PRO A 220 -5.80 -18.71 16.37
C PRO A 220 -5.59 -20.11 16.95
N THR A 221 -4.86 -20.20 18.05
CA THR A 221 -4.81 -21.41 18.87
C THR A 221 -6.23 -21.62 19.38
N THR A 222 -7.09 -22.28 18.59
CA THR A 222 -8.45 -22.69 18.95
C THR A 222 -8.34 -23.88 19.90
N ALA A 223 -7.69 -23.65 21.03
CA ALA A 223 -7.46 -24.60 22.09
C ALA A 223 -7.73 -23.92 23.44
N ILE A 224 -8.95 -23.41 23.60
CA ILE A 224 -9.56 -23.27 24.92
C ILE A 224 -10.96 -23.88 24.77
N LYS A 225 -11.09 -25.12 25.24
CA LYS A 225 -12.36 -25.78 25.52
C LYS A 225 -12.89 -25.30 26.87
#